data_AF-A0A354PD01-F1
#
_entry.id   AF-A0A354PD01-F1
#
_cell.length_a   1.000
_cell.length_b   1.000
_cell.length_c   1.000
_cell.angle_alpha   90.00
_cell.angle_beta   90.00
_cell.angle_gamma   90.00
#
_symmetry.space_group_name_H-M   'P 1'
#
loop_
_entity.id
_entity.type
_entity.pdbx_description
1 polymer ?
#
loop_
_entity_poly.entity_id
_entity_poly.type
_entity_poly.pdbx_seq_one_letter_code
_entity_poly.pdbx_strand_id
1 'polypeptide(L)'
;MTTFAARKAWLDTHICDVCQFFGSPLTAGRLRVSAGKRIGDPATVHVRDSVVLDRDSHTARDGLKFDYEVAGAGTKYELEIEFTNPQTNELALLGAALLDWAEGLSVGGFTTRGLGRASVIVK
;
A
#
# COMPACT_ATOMS: atom_id res chain seq x y z
N MET A 1 3.78 -8.86 -38.95
CA MET A 1 4.81 -9.20 -37.93
C MET A 1 5.59 -7.98 -37.41
N THR A 2 5.33 -6.76 -37.88
CA THR A 2 6.06 -5.51 -37.53
C THR A 2 5.46 -4.68 -36.39
N THR A 3 4.38 -5.13 -35.74
CA THR A 3 3.58 -4.30 -34.82
C THR A 3 4.01 -4.33 -33.34
N PHE A 4 4.49 -5.46 -32.82
CA PHE A 4 4.83 -5.57 -31.39
C PHE A 4 6.10 -4.80 -30.99
N ALA A 5 7.16 -4.90 -31.79
CA ALA A 5 8.42 -4.20 -31.51
C ALA A 5 8.25 -2.68 -31.60
N ALA A 6 7.52 -2.19 -32.61
CA ALA A 6 7.21 -0.77 -32.76
C ALA A 6 6.38 -0.22 -31.59
N ARG A 7 5.37 -0.99 -31.16
CA ARG A 7 4.57 -0.64 -29.98
C ARG A 7 5.40 -0.61 -28.70
N LYS A 8 6.31 -1.58 -28.52
CA LYS A 8 7.22 -1.61 -27.35
C LYS A 8 8.14 -0.38 -27.33
N ALA A 9 8.81 -0.08 -28.45
CA ALA A 9 9.69 1.09 -28.54
C ALA A 9 8.96 2.41 -28.27
N TRP A 10 7.71 2.52 -28.73
CA TRP A 10 6.86 3.67 -28.42
C TRP A 10 6.55 3.74 -26.92
N LEU A 11 6.14 2.64 -26.29
CA LEU A 11 5.89 2.59 -24.85
C LEU A 11 7.13 2.99 -24.05
N ASP A 12 8.30 2.40 -24.35
CA ASP A 12 9.55 2.65 -23.63
C ASP A 12 9.92 4.16 -23.57
N THR A 13 9.42 4.97 -24.51
CA THR A 13 9.70 6.41 -24.61
C THR A 13 8.53 7.32 -24.23
N HIS A 14 7.31 6.79 -24.08
CA HIS A 14 6.09 7.59 -23.88
C HIS A 14 5.35 7.29 -22.55
N ILE A 15 5.83 6.33 -21.75
CA ILE A 15 5.33 6.09 -20.40
C ILE A 15 6.46 6.23 -19.38
N CYS A 16 6.14 6.81 -18.22
CA CYS A 16 7.12 7.02 -17.15
C CYS A 16 7.56 5.70 -16.51
N ASP A 17 8.71 5.72 -15.84
CA ASP A 17 9.30 4.55 -15.17
C ASP A 17 8.33 3.90 -14.17
N VAL A 18 7.55 4.71 -13.43
CA VAL A 18 6.53 4.22 -12.48
C VAL A 18 5.43 3.42 -13.19
N CYS A 19 4.96 3.90 -14.34
CA CYS A 19 3.94 3.21 -15.15
C CYS A 19 4.50 1.98 -15.86
N GLN A 20 5.79 1.97 -16.22
CA GLN A 20 6.45 0.76 -16.74
C GLN A 20 6.58 -0.31 -15.66
N PHE A 21 6.87 0.12 -14.43
CA PHE A 21 7.10 -0.73 -13.27
C PHE A 21 5.79 -1.32 -12.70
N PHE A 22 4.83 -0.47 -12.30
CA PHE A 22 3.54 -0.90 -11.73
C PHE A 22 2.48 -1.22 -12.79
N GLY A 23 2.67 -0.78 -14.03
CA GLY A 23 1.71 -0.94 -15.11
C GLY A 23 0.86 0.30 -15.37
N SER A 24 0.14 0.26 -16.48
CA SER A 24 -0.80 1.30 -16.94
C SER A 24 -1.88 0.66 -17.83
N PRO A 25 -2.94 1.40 -18.20
CA PRO A 25 -3.91 0.90 -19.18
C PRO A 25 -3.30 0.49 -20.53
N LEU A 26 -2.09 0.97 -20.85
CA LEU A 26 -1.39 0.68 -22.11
C LEU A 26 -0.44 -0.52 -22.00
N THR A 27 0.06 -0.85 -20.82
CA THR A 27 1.01 -1.96 -20.63
C THR A 27 0.84 -2.62 -19.27
N ALA A 28 0.98 -3.94 -19.23
CA ALA A 28 1.06 -4.66 -17.97
C ALA A 28 2.32 -4.24 -17.20
N GLY A 29 2.19 -4.14 -15.87
CA GLY A 29 3.32 -3.94 -14.97
C GLY A 29 4.20 -5.18 -14.89
N ARG A 30 5.45 -4.98 -14.47
CA ARG A 30 6.43 -6.07 -14.24
C ARG A 30 6.46 -6.54 -12.79
N LEU A 31 5.91 -5.73 -11.88
CA LEU A 31 5.77 -6.04 -10.46
C LEU A 31 4.37 -6.61 -10.16
N ARG A 32 4.31 -7.73 -9.46
CA ARG A 32 3.06 -8.27 -8.87
C ARG A 32 3.22 -8.39 -7.38
N VAL A 33 2.18 -8.02 -6.64
CA VAL A 33 2.12 -8.13 -5.19
C VAL A 33 0.95 -9.04 -4.84
N SER A 34 1.22 -10.10 -4.07
CA SER A 34 0.16 -11.01 -3.60
C SER A 34 -0.72 -10.35 -2.55
N ALA A 35 -1.91 -10.89 -2.34
CA ALA A 35 -2.73 -10.50 -1.21
C ALA A 35 -2.03 -10.88 0.11
N GLY A 36 -1.96 -9.93 1.04
CA GLY A 36 -1.31 -10.16 2.34
C GLY A 36 -2.01 -11.25 3.14
N LYS A 37 -1.34 -12.39 3.33
CA LYS A 37 -1.84 -13.49 4.15
C LYS A 37 -1.42 -13.25 5.59
N ARG A 38 -2.37 -13.20 6.52
CA ARG A 38 -2.06 -13.08 7.95
C ARG A 38 -1.18 -14.24 8.41
N ILE A 39 -0.14 -13.94 9.18
CA ILE A 39 0.73 -14.93 9.83
C ILE A 39 0.88 -14.63 11.33
N GLY A 40 1.21 -15.66 12.11
CA GLY A 40 1.38 -15.57 13.57
C GLY A 40 0.11 -15.85 14.37
N ASP A 41 0.25 -15.73 15.70
CA ASP A 41 -0.82 -15.88 16.69
C ASP A 41 -1.98 -14.91 16.47
N PRO A 42 -3.19 -15.21 16.97
CA PRO A 42 -4.42 -14.66 16.42
C PRO A 42 -4.38 -13.14 16.40
N ALA A 43 -4.54 -12.57 15.20
CA ALA A 43 -4.73 -11.14 15.04
C ALA A 43 -5.93 -10.74 15.88
N THR A 44 -5.68 -9.87 16.84
CA THR A 44 -6.73 -9.23 17.59
C THR A 44 -7.37 -8.20 16.67
N VAL A 45 -8.67 -8.34 16.44
CA VAL A 45 -9.47 -7.24 15.91
C VAL A 45 -9.93 -6.44 17.11
N HIS A 46 -9.72 -5.13 17.07
CA HIS A 46 -10.25 -4.23 18.10
C HIS A 46 -11.37 -3.41 17.51
N VAL A 47 -12.46 -3.26 18.27
CA VAL A 47 -13.47 -2.25 18.01
C VAL A 47 -13.02 -0.96 18.70
N ARG A 48 -12.90 0.13 17.94
CA ARG A 48 -12.56 1.45 18.48
C ARG A 48 -13.75 2.38 18.39
N ASP A 49 -14.09 2.98 19.52
CA ASP A 49 -15.10 4.03 19.59
C ASP A 49 -14.54 5.39 19.14
N SER A 50 -15.39 6.19 18.54
CA SER A 50 -15.14 7.58 18.19
C SER A 50 -16.41 8.41 18.35
N VAL A 51 -16.23 9.70 18.59
CA VAL A 51 -17.33 10.65 18.80
C VAL A 51 -17.09 11.89 17.97
N VAL A 52 -18.17 12.53 17.53
CA VAL A 52 -18.11 13.88 16.98
C VAL A 52 -18.13 14.89 18.13
N LEU A 53 -17.14 15.77 18.19
CA LEU A 53 -17.08 16.85 19.16
C LEU A 53 -17.67 18.13 18.55
N ASP A 54 -18.54 18.79 19.31
CA ASP A 54 -18.98 20.15 19.03
C ASP A 54 -17.90 21.14 19.46
N ARG A 55 -17.50 22.03 18.55
CA ARG A 55 -16.39 22.96 18.77
C ARG A 55 -16.79 24.15 19.65
N ASP A 56 -18.07 24.47 19.77
CA ASP A 56 -18.54 25.62 20.53
C ASP A 56 -18.89 25.20 21.96
N SER A 57 -19.59 24.07 22.13
CA SER A 57 -19.93 23.57 23.48
C SER A 57 -18.79 22.76 24.13
N HIS A 58 -17.77 22.37 23.35
CA HIS A 58 -16.71 21.45 23.79
C HIS A 58 -17.24 20.10 24.32
N THR A 59 -18.42 19.67 23.87
CA THR A 59 -19.05 18.40 24.25
C THR A 59 -19.17 17.45 23.07
N ALA A 60 -19.39 16.16 23.34
CA ALA A 60 -19.80 15.22 22.30
C ALA A 60 -21.19 15.61 21.75
N ARG A 61 -21.36 15.48 20.43
CA ARG A 61 -22.68 15.64 19.79
C ARG A 61 -23.52 14.39 19.99
N ASP A 62 -24.75 14.60 20.42
CA ASP A 62 -25.68 13.51 20.68
C ASP A 62 -26.00 12.71 19.39
N GLY A 63 -26.13 11.39 19.54
CA GLY A 63 -26.37 10.47 18.42
C GLY A 63 -25.20 10.30 17.43
N LEU A 64 -24.06 10.98 17.60
CA LEU A 64 -22.92 10.93 16.67
C LEU A 64 -21.71 10.18 17.23
N LYS A 65 -21.96 9.15 18.05
CA LYS A 65 -20.96 8.12 18.38
C LYS A 65 -20.94 7.08 17.27
N PHE A 66 -19.76 6.65 16.87
CA PHE A 66 -19.56 5.57 15.91
C PHE A 66 -18.37 4.70 16.34
N ASP A 67 -18.29 3.50 15.82
CA ASP A 67 -17.17 2.61 16.02
C ASP A 67 -16.68 2.03 14.69
N TYR A 68 -15.48 1.47 14.72
CA TYR A 68 -14.89 0.78 13.58
C TYR A 68 -13.91 -0.29 14.05
N GLU A 69 -13.80 -1.35 13.26
CA GLU A 69 -12.86 -2.44 13.49
C GLU A 69 -11.46 -2.09 12.97
N VAL A 70 -10.44 -2.45 13.74
CA VAL A 70 -9.04 -2.24 13.40
C VAL A 70 -8.25 -3.51 13.65
N ALA A 71 -7.28 -3.79 12.77
CA ALA A 71 -6.27 -4.80 13.06
C ALA A 71 -5.43 -4.35 14.27
N GLY A 72 -5.19 -5.27 15.19
CA GLY A 72 -4.35 -5.07 16.36
C GLY A 72 -2.92 -4.73 15.97
N ALA A 73 -2.30 -3.84 16.74
CA ALA A 73 -0.91 -3.48 16.54
C ALA A 73 -0.02 -4.72 16.64
N GLY A 74 0.94 -4.84 15.73
CA GLY A 74 1.80 -6.02 15.64
C GLY A 74 1.21 -7.19 14.86
N THR A 75 -0.01 -7.07 14.32
CA THR A 75 -0.52 -8.04 13.32
C THR A 75 0.43 -8.10 12.13
N LYS A 76 0.81 -9.32 11.72
CA LYS A 76 1.74 -9.55 10.62
C LYS A 76 1.04 -10.16 9.42
N TYR A 77 1.45 -9.69 8.25
CA TYR A 77 1.00 -10.22 6.96
C TYR A 77 2.23 -10.63 6.16
N GLU A 78 2.17 -11.82 5.56
CA GLU A 78 3.11 -12.29 4.57
C GLU A 78 2.63 -11.85 3.19
N LEU A 79 3.54 -11.22 2.45
CA LEU A 79 3.33 -10.70 1.11
C LEU A 79 4.43 -11.29 0.22
N GLU A 80 4.08 -11.55 -1.02
CA GLU A 80 5.03 -11.98 -2.04
C GLU A 80 5.08 -10.92 -3.13
N ILE A 81 6.29 -10.49 -3.48
CA ILE A 81 6.54 -9.53 -4.54
C ILE A 81 7.27 -10.28 -5.65
N GLU A 82 6.59 -10.52 -6.76
CA GLU A 82 7.17 -11.12 -7.96
C GLU A 82 7.58 -10.01 -8.93
N PHE A 83 8.83 -10.03 -9.39
CA PHE A 83 9.34 -9.06 -10.35
C PHE A 83 9.92 -9.74 -11.60
N THR A 84 9.25 -9.57 -12.74
CA THR A 84 9.64 -10.20 -14.01
C THR A 84 10.61 -9.33 -14.83
N ASN A 85 11.77 -9.91 -15.19
CA ASN A 85 12.80 -9.29 -16.04
C ASN A 85 13.18 -7.85 -15.63
N PRO A 86 13.66 -7.65 -14.39
CA PRO A 86 13.87 -6.33 -13.83
C PRO A 86 14.99 -5.56 -14.54
N GLN A 87 14.77 -4.26 -14.76
CA GLN A 87 15.83 -3.33 -15.19
C GLN A 87 16.49 -2.65 -13.98
N THR A 88 17.72 -2.13 -14.15
CA THR A 88 18.49 -1.53 -13.05
C THR A 88 17.81 -0.32 -12.41
N ASN A 89 17.22 0.56 -13.22
CA ASN A 89 16.45 1.72 -12.72
C ASN A 89 15.22 1.28 -11.91
N GLU A 90 14.56 0.21 -12.31
CA GLU A 90 13.39 -0.31 -11.61
C GLU A 90 13.74 -1.02 -10.30
N LEU A 91 14.88 -1.72 -10.25
CA LEU A 91 15.39 -2.28 -9.00
C LEU A 91 15.73 -1.16 -8.00
N ALA A 92 16.27 -0.03 -8.48
CA ALA A 92 16.49 1.13 -7.64
C ALA A 92 15.17 1.73 -7.13
N LEU A 93 14.13 1.82 -7.98
CA LEU A 93 12.80 2.26 -7.58
C LEU A 93 12.16 1.34 -6.52
N LEU A 94 12.22 0.03 -6.73
CA LEU A 94 11.74 -0.96 -5.76
C LEU A 94 12.51 -0.85 -4.44
N GLY A 95 13.83 -0.75 -4.51
CA GLY A 95 14.69 -0.60 -3.33
C GLY A 95 14.36 0.66 -2.52
N ALA A 96 14.18 1.80 -3.18
CA ALA A 96 13.76 3.04 -2.54
C ALA A 96 12.39 2.90 -1.85
N ALA A 97 11.41 2.32 -2.55
CA ALA A 97 10.07 2.10 -1.99
C ALA A 97 10.09 1.15 -0.77
N LEU A 98 10.90 0.08 -0.83
CA LEU A 98 11.04 -0.87 0.29
C LEU A 98 11.76 -0.24 1.49
N LEU A 99 12.75 0.63 1.25
CA LEU A 99 13.44 1.36 2.31
C LEU A 99 12.51 2.32 3.04
N ASP A 100 11.78 3.16 2.29
CA ASP A 100 10.78 4.07 2.86
C ASP A 100 9.71 3.31 3.65
N TRP A 101 9.27 2.17 3.11
CA TRP A 101 8.31 1.31 3.82
C TRP A 101 8.92 0.66 5.06
N ALA A 102 10.20 0.31 5.08
CA ALA A 102 10.86 -0.24 6.27
C ALA A 102 10.89 0.76 7.44
N GLU A 103 11.07 2.06 7.16
CA GLU A 103 10.94 3.13 8.16
C GLU A 103 9.49 3.30 8.65
N GLY A 104 8.56 2.85 7.82
CA GLY A 104 7.13 2.77 8.05
C GLY A 104 6.38 3.66 7.09
N LEU A 105 5.28 3.14 6.57
CA LEU A 105 4.36 3.86 5.70
C LEU A 105 2.96 3.87 6.32
N SER A 106 2.14 4.82 5.89
CA SER A 106 0.73 4.87 6.22
C SER A 106 -0.07 4.10 5.16
N VAL A 107 -0.72 3.01 5.57
CA VAL A 107 -1.49 2.12 4.71
C VAL A 107 -2.93 2.03 5.21
N GLY A 108 -3.90 2.13 4.30
CA GLY A 108 -5.33 1.98 4.61
C GLY A 108 -5.99 3.28 5.11
N GLY A 109 -7.06 3.13 5.91
CA GLY A 109 -7.87 4.24 6.40
C GLY A 109 -7.38 4.85 7.72
N PHE A 110 -7.89 6.04 8.04
CA PHE A 110 -7.66 6.74 9.32
C PHE A 110 -6.18 6.92 9.70
N THR A 111 -5.31 7.06 8.71
CA THR A 111 -3.86 7.20 8.89
C THR A 111 -3.47 8.46 9.66
N THR A 112 -4.27 9.51 9.55
CA THR A 112 -4.12 10.76 10.32
C THR A 112 -4.63 10.68 11.76
N ARG A 113 -5.26 9.55 12.15
CA ARG A 113 -5.82 9.32 13.50
C ARG A 113 -5.05 8.25 14.27
N GLY A 114 -3.78 8.04 13.92
CA GLY A 114 -2.90 7.09 14.59
C GLY A 114 -3.09 5.62 14.18
N LEU A 115 -3.73 5.35 13.04
CA LEU A 115 -3.87 4.01 12.48
C LEU A 115 -3.01 3.82 11.23
N GLY A 116 -2.92 2.58 10.73
CA GLY A 116 -2.35 2.29 9.42
C GLY A 116 -0.83 2.39 9.31
N ARG A 117 -0.10 2.69 10.40
CA ARG A 117 1.36 2.64 10.39
C ARG A 117 1.81 1.18 10.24
N ALA A 118 2.49 0.88 9.14
CA ALA A 118 2.99 -0.46 8.83
C ALA A 118 4.42 -0.38 8.33
N SER A 119 5.27 -1.34 8.72
CA SER A 119 6.62 -1.51 8.18
C SER A 119 6.75 -2.86 7.48
N VAL A 120 7.66 -2.93 6.52
CA VAL A 120 8.01 -4.17 5.82
C VAL A 120 9.33 -4.71 6.35
N ILE A 121 9.43 -6.04 6.41
CA ILE A 121 10.67 -6.76 6.68
C ILE A 121 10.89 -7.66 5.48
N VAL A 122 11.94 -7.38 4.71
CA VAL A 122 12.35 -8.20 3.58
C VAL A 122 13.18 -9.36 4.14
N LYS A 123 12.81 -10.59 3.76
CA LYS A 123 13.54 -11.81 4.12
C LYS A 123 14.47 -12.24 3.01
#